data_AF-A0A6G6K4V1-F1
#
_entry.id   AF-A0A6G6K4V1-F1
#
_cell.length_a   1.000
_cell.length_b   1.000
_cell.length_c   1.000
_cell.angle_alpha   90.00
_cell.angle_beta   90.00
_cell.angle_gamma   90.00
#
_symmetry.space_group_name_H-M   'P 1'
#
loop_
_entity.id
_entity.type
_entity.pdbx_description
1 polymer ?
#
loop_
_entity_poly.entity_id
_entity_poly.type
_entity_poly.pdbx_seq_one_letter_code
_entity_poly.pdbx_strand_id
1 'polypeptide(L)'
;MIRPLPLPVAPPIWGLAEFRITRPELRMMLGEPHYVETDSFRTSGGEEDSWAFSLSSGQRMAILLQVPYEVAIIYGDPPALLPILGELGLSSDDVRLHPFPVPFEHK
;
A
#
# COMPACT_ATOMS: atom_id res chain seq x y z
N MET A 1 6.68 5.50 -14.39
CA MET A 1 7.45 4.27 -14.10
C MET A 1 7.76 4.27 -12.63
N ILE A 2 7.08 3.38 -11.90
CA ILE A 2 7.31 3.16 -10.47
C ILE A 2 8.68 2.48 -10.24
N ARG A 3 9.39 2.85 -9.18
CA ARG A 3 10.70 2.28 -8.82
C ARG A 3 10.68 1.77 -7.38
N PRO A 4 11.26 0.60 -7.07
CA PRO A 4 11.25 0.07 -5.72
C PRO A 4 12.03 0.96 -4.74
N LEU A 5 11.51 1.07 -3.51
CA LEU A 5 12.15 1.71 -2.37
C LEU A 5 12.51 0.66 -1.30
N PRO A 6 13.57 0.88 -0.52
CA PRO A 6 13.86 0.04 0.64
C PRO A 6 12.76 0.19 1.69
N LEU A 7 12.51 -0.90 2.42
CA LEU A 7 11.67 -0.91 3.62
C LEU A 7 12.56 -0.89 4.88
N PRO A 8 12.14 -0.23 5.97
CA PRO A 8 10.93 0.60 6.08
C PRO A 8 11.08 1.93 5.31
N VAL A 9 9.96 2.47 4.81
CA VAL A 9 9.97 3.80 4.18
C VAL A 9 10.20 4.86 5.25
N ALA A 10 11.15 5.78 5.01
CA ALA A 10 11.44 6.86 5.96
C ALA A 10 10.21 7.78 6.15
N PRO A 11 9.87 8.18 7.38
CA PRO A 11 8.78 9.10 7.65
C PRO A 11 9.05 10.50 7.07
N PRO A 12 8.01 11.33 6.85
CA PRO A 12 6.60 10.99 7.06
C PRO A 12 6.07 10.04 5.98
N ILE A 13 5.08 9.23 6.34
CA ILE A 13 4.24 8.50 5.39
C ILE A 13 2.82 8.39 5.94
N TRP A 14 1.82 8.57 5.09
CA TRP A 14 0.43 8.75 5.52
C TRP A 14 -0.44 7.62 5.00
N GLY A 15 -1.29 7.02 5.84
CA GLY A 15 -2.33 6.10 5.39
C GLY A 15 -3.41 6.87 4.64
N LEU A 16 -3.77 6.41 3.43
CA LEU A 16 -4.66 7.13 2.51
C LEU A 16 -5.94 6.37 2.20
N ALA A 17 -5.89 5.04 2.11
CA ALA A 17 -7.06 4.22 1.81
C ALA A 17 -6.86 2.78 2.25
N GLU A 18 -7.97 2.08 2.43
CA GLU A 18 -8.02 0.62 2.35
C GLU A 18 -8.43 0.19 0.95
N PHE A 19 -7.92 -0.95 0.51
CA PHE A 19 -8.29 -1.56 -0.75
C PHE A 19 -8.51 -3.06 -0.57
N ARG A 20 -9.73 -3.53 -0.87
CA ARG A 20 -10.07 -4.96 -0.83
C ARG A 20 -9.46 -5.67 -2.02
N ILE A 21 -8.45 -6.49 -1.78
CA ILE A 21 -7.70 -7.20 -2.83
C ILE A 21 -7.02 -8.45 -2.26
N THR A 22 -6.97 -9.51 -3.08
CA THR A 22 -6.29 -10.75 -2.73
C THR A 22 -4.78 -10.66 -2.97
N ARG A 23 -3.99 -11.51 -2.30
CA ARG A 23 -2.54 -11.61 -2.53
C ARG A 23 -2.17 -11.90 -3.99
N PRO A 24 -2.80 -12.87 -4.70
CA PRO A 24 -2.49 -13.12 -6.10
C PRO A 24 -2.77 -11.91 -7.01
N GLU A 25 -3.89 -11.22 -6.81
CA GLU A 25 -4.22 -10.01 -7.58
C GLU A 25 -3.18 -8.91 -7.37
N LEU A 26 -2.81 -8.64 -6.12
CA LEU A 26 -1.85 -7.61 -5.82
C LEU A 26 -0.45 -7.94 -6.37
N ARG A 27 -0.04 -9.22 -6.35
CA ARG A 27 1.21 -9.68 -6.98
C ARG A 27 1.17 -9.59 -8.50
N MET A 28 0.03 -9.82 -9.15
CA MET A 28 -0.10 -9.57 -10.59
C MET A 28 0.09 -8.09 -10.92
N MET A 29 -0.32 -7.19 -10.03
CA MET A 29 -0.16 -5.74 -10.21
C MET A 29 1.26 -5.24 -9.92
N LEU A 30 1.90 -5.73 -8.85
CA LEU A 30 3.11 -5.13 -8.28
C LEU A 30 4.35 -6.03 -8.35
N GLY A 31 4.20 -7.30 -8.72
CA GLY A 31 5.21 -8.33 -8.55
C GLY A 31 5.30 -8.83 -7.11
N GLU A 32 6.40 -9.52 -6.80
CA GLU A 32 6.65 -10.05 -5.45
C GLU A 32 6.82 -8.93 -4.41
N PRO A 33 6.39 -9.15 -3.15
CA PRO A 33 6.59 -8.19 -2.07
C PRO A 33 8.06 -7.95 -1.78
N HIS A 34 8.38 -6.73 -1.32
CA HIS A 34 9.73 -6.37 -0.90
C HIS A 34 10.05 -6.92 0.51
N TYR A 35 9.01 -7.17 1.31
CA TYR A 35 9.13 -7.79 2.63
C TYR A 35 7.86 -8.59 2.94
N VAL A 36 8.03 -9.73 3.61
CA VAL A 36 6.94 -10.57 4.10
C VAL A 36 7.14 -10.78 5.60
N GLU A 37 6.15 -10.39 6.40
CA GLU A 37 6.10 -10.71 7.83
C GLU A 37 5.21 -11.92 8.05
N THR A 38 5.73 -12.95 8.70
CA THR A 38 5.01 -14.21 8.96
C THR A 38 4.74 -14.43 10.45
N ASP A 39 5.37 -13.65 11.33
CA ASP A 39 5.14 -13.71 12.76
C ASP A 39 3.85 -12.98 13.12
N SER A 40 2.80 -13.75 13.44
CA SER A 40 1.48 -13.21 13.80
C SER A 40 1.48 -12.40 15.10
N PHE A 41 2.52 -12.49 15.93
CA PHE A 41 2.69 -11.62 17.10
C PHE A 41 3.22 -10.22 16.75
N ARG A 42 3.69 -10.02 15.51
CA ARG A 42 4.24 -8.76 15.01
C ARG A 42 3.34 -8.06 14.00
N THR A 43 2.20 -8.67 13.68
CA THR A 43 1.23 -8.18 12.70
C THR A 43 -0.17 -8.08 13.30
N SER A 44 -1.15 -7.72 12.47
CA SER A 44 -2.57 -7.73 12.86
C SER A 44 -3.18 -9.15 12.93
N GLY A 45 -2.42 -10.17 13.36
CA GLY A 45 -2.93 -11.54 13.55
C GLY A 45 -2.71 -12.49 12.37
N GLY A 46 -1.80 -12.18 11.45
CA GLY A 46 -1.39 -13.11 10.40
C GLY A 46 -0.38 -12.51 9.41
N GLU A 47 -0.17 -13.17 8.28
CA GLU A 47 0.88 -12.78 7.34
C GLU A 47 0.63 -11.40 6.71
N GLU A 48 1.70 -10.60 6.56
CA GLU A 48 1.64 -9.28 5.92
C GLU A 48 2.67 -9.18 4.78
N ASP A 49 2.22 -8.75 3.60
CA ASP A 49 3.08 -8.46 2.44
C ASP A 49 3.25 -6.95 2.28
N SER A 50 4.49 -6.50 2.12
CA SER A 50 4.81 -5.09 2.00
C SER A 50 5.51 -4.75 0.68
N TRP A 51 5.07 -3.67 0.04
CA TRP A 51 5.73 -3.06 -1.10
C TRP A 51 5.98 -1.57 -0.82
N ALA A 52 7.01 -1.01 -1.44
CA ALA A 52 7.27 0.43 -1.40
C ALA A 52 7.86 0.92 -2.72
N PHE A 53 7.35 2.05 -3.23
CA PHE A 53 7.76 2.58 -4.53
C PHE A 53 7.88 4.10 -4.53
N SER A 54 8.77 4.61 -5.37
CA SER A 54 8.74 5.99 -5.86
C SER A 54 7.93 6.04 -7.15
N LEU A 55 6.91 6.91 -7.19
CA LEU A 55 6.09 7.14 -8.37
C LEU A 55 6.79 8.09 -9.37
N SER A 56 6.28 8.19 -10.60
CA SER A 56 6.84 9.13 -11.59
C SER A 56 6.66 10.60 -11.19
N SER A 57 5.65 10.89 -10.35
CA SER A 57 5.42 12.21 -9.74
C SER A 57 6.46 12.59 -8.69
N GLY A 58 7.34 11.67 -8.28
CA GLY A 58 8.24 11.84 -7.14
C GLY A 58 7.60 11.55 -5.77
N GLN A 59 6.29 11.29 -5.74
CA GLN A 59 5.60 10.82 -4.54
C GLN A 59 6.10 9.43 -4.13
N ARG A 60 6.27 9.22 -2.83
CA ARG A 60 6.57 7.91 -2.25
C ARG A 60 5.26 7.21 -1.91
N MET A 61 5.20 5.90 -2.13
CA MET A 61 4.06 5.05 -1.82
C MET A 61 4.54 3.81 -1.08
N ALA A 62 3.73 3.31 -0.14
CA ALA A 62 3.87 1.96 0.40
C ALA A 62 2.50 1.27 0.38
N ILE A 63 2.50 -0.05 0.26
CA ILE A 63 1.30 -0.89 0.33
C ILE A 63 1.58 -2.02 1.31
N LEU A 64 0.70 -2.18 2.29
CA LEU A 64 0.74 -3.29 3.25
C LEU A 64 -0.52 -4.14 3.07
N LEU A 65 -0.36 -5.36 2.58
CA LEU A 65 -1.45 -6.32 2.49
C LEU A 65 -1.50 -7.18 3.74
N GLN A 66 -2.62 -7.12 4.45
CA GLN A 66 -2.94 -8.06 5.52
C GLN A 66 -3.59 -9.29 4.89
N VAL A 67 -2.77 -10.32 4.65
CA VAL A 67 -3.12 -11.47 3.80
C VAL A 67 -4.39 -12.21 4.27
N PRO A 68 -4.61 -12.48 5.58
CA PRO A 68 -5.81 -13.20 6.03
C PRO A 68 -7.11 -12.42 5.82
N TYR A 69 -7.04 -11.09 5.72
CA TYR A 69 -8.22 -10.23 5.63
C TYR A 69 -8.49 -9.71 4.23
N GLU A 70 -7.58 -9.97 3.29
CA GLU A 70 -7.64 -9.47 1.91
C GLU A 70 -7.84 -7.94 1.87
N VAL A 71 -7.12 -7.25 2.76
CA VAL A 71 -7.11 -5.79 2.88
C VAL A 71 -5.70 -5.27 2.69
N ALA A 72 -5.53 -4.42 1.68
CA ALA A 72 -4.32 -3.63 1.52
C ALA A 72 -4.52 -2.22 2.07
N ILE A 73 -3.58 -1.75 2.88
CA ILE A 73 -3.50 -0.35 3.28
C ILE A 73 -2.56 0.38 2.32
N ILE A 74 -3.06 1.44 1.70
CA ILE A 74 -2.29 2.29 0.79
C ILE A 74 -1.76 3.49 1.57
N TYR A 75 -0.45 3.66 1.53
CA TYR A 75 0.25 4.79 2.14
C TYR A 75 0.89 5.68 1.08
N GLY A 76 1.03 6.97 1.37
CA GLY A 76 1.72 7.91 0.50
C GLY A 76 2.36 9.10 1.21
N ASP A 77 3.37 9.66 0.56
CA ASP A 77 3.99 10.94 0.93
C ASP A 77 4.39 11.73 -0.33
N PRO A 78 3.77 12.90 -0.60
CA PRO A 78 2.74 13.57 0.21
C PRO A 78 1.41 12.80 0.30
N PRO A 79 0.47 13.16 1.20
CA PRO A 79 -0.80 12.46 1.39
C PRO A 79 -1.81 12.72 0.26
N ALA A 80 -1.50 12.25 -0.95
CA ALA A 80 -2.32 12.41 -2.14
C ALA A 80 -2.63 11.05 -2.78
N LEU A 81 -3.90 10.63 -2.77
CA LEU A 81 -4.29 9.31 -3.26
C LEU A 81 -4.35 9.21 -4.80
N LEU A 82 -4.81 10.27 -5.48
CA LEU A 82 -5.05 10.22 -6.94
C LEU A 82 -3.83 9.85 -7.79
N PRO A 83 -2.60 10.38 -7.54
CA PRO A 83 -1.44 9.98 -8.33
C PRO A 83 -1.07 8.51 -8.13
N ILE A 84 -1.28 7.97 -6.92
CA ILE A 84 -1.10 6.54 -6.63
C ILE A 84 -2.08 5.71 -7.46
N LEU A 85 -3.37 6.04 -7.44
CA LEU A 85 -4.38 5.30 -8.22
C LEU A 85 -4.06 5.32 -9.71
N GLY A 86 -3.60 6.47 -10.24
CA GLY A 86 -3.18 6.59 -11.64
C GLY A 86 -2.04 5.66 -12.02
N GLU A 87 -1.02 5.50 -11.18
CA GLU A 87 0.10 4.57 -11.41
C GLU A 87 -0.30 3.10 -11.24
N LEU A 88 -1.29 2.81 -10.38
CA LEU A 88 -1.84 1.47 -10.18
C LEU A 88 -2.90 1.09 -11.22
N GLY A 89 -3.32 2.02 -12.09
CA GLY A 89 -4.41 1.80 -13.03
C GLY A 89 -5.77 1.60 -12.36
N LEU A 90 -5.96 2.14 -11.15
CA LEU A 90 -7.19 2.02 -10.36
C LEU A 90 -8.08 3.25 -10.56
N SER A 91 -9.40 3.04 -10.51
CA SER A 91 -10.39 4.12 -10.50
C SER A 91 -10.60 4.65 -9.09
N SER A 92 -10.84 5.96 -8.95
CA SER A 92 -11.28 6.56 -7.67
C SER A 92 -12.66 6.09 -7.24
N ASP A 93 -13.47 5.58 -8.17
CA ASP A 93 -14.81 5.07 -7.94
C ASP A 93 -14.86 3.54 -7.79
N ASP A 94 -13.69 2.87 -7.68
CA ASP A 94 -13.64 1.43 -7.43
C ASP A 94 -14.30 1.11 -6.08
N VAL A 95 -15.33 0.26 -6.09
CA VAL A 95 -16.10 -0.11 -4.90
C VAL A 95 -15.26 -0.84 -3.83
N ARG A 96 -14.11 -1.38 -4.20
CA ARG A 96 -13.16 -2.03 -3.30
C ARG A 96 -12.26 -1.02 -2.59
N LEU A 97 -12.21 0.22 -3.07
CA LEU A 97 -11.39 1.29 -2.53
C LEU A 97 -12.18 2.11 -1.51
N HIS A 98 -11.62 2.23 -0.31
CA HIS A 98 -12.19 3.00 0.79
C HIS A 98 -11.18 4.04 1.26
N PRO A 99 -11.19 5.26 0.69
CA PRO A 99 -10.33 6.36 1.14
C PRO A 99 -10.59 6.72 2.60
N PHE A 100 -9.53 6.98 3.36
CA PHE A 100 -9.70 7.51 4.71
C PHE A 100 -10.16 8.97 4.64
N PRO A 101 -11.14 9.39 5.48
CA PRO A 101 -11.64 10.76 5.47
C PRO A 101 -10.57 11.77 5.91
N VAL A 102 -9.62 11.33 6.74
CA VAL A 102 -8.46 12.11 7.17
C VAL A 102 -7.24 11.20 7.09
N PRO A 103 -6.22 11.53 6.27
CA PRO A 103 -4.96 10.81 6.27
C PRO A 103 -4.32 10.79 7.67
N PHE A 104 -3.78 9.65 8.08
CA PHE A 104 -3.10 9.52 9.36
C PHE A 104 -1.62 9.16 9.15
N GLU A 105 -0.74 9.74 9.97
CA GLU A 105 0.69 9.44 9.90
C GLU A 105 0.96 8.04 10.44
N HIS A 106 1.66 7.23 9.66
CA HIS A 106 2.18 5.94 10.10
C HIS A 106 3.52 6.19 10.80
N LYS A 107 3.58 5.84 12.09
CA LYS A 107 4.72 6.08 12.98
C LYS A 107 5.62 4.85 13.09
#